data_AF-A0A821YY29-F1
#
_entry.id   AF-A0A821YY29-F1
#
_cell.length_a   1.000
_cell.length_b   1.000
_cell.length_c   1.000
_cell.angle_alpha   90.00
_cell.angle_beta   90.00
_cell.angle_gamma   90.00
#
_symmetry.space_group_name_H-M   'P 1'
#
loop_
_entity.id
_entity.type
_entity.pdbx_description
1 polymer ?
#
loop_
_entity_poly.entity_id
_entity_poly.type
_entity_poly.pdbx_seq_one_letter_code
_entity_poly.pdbx_strand_id
1 'polypeptide(L)'
;MTELEKHLSLVDYINIKKFFYNSACRVHSTVMSNHHKKIEKLNRGPIGQNYEEMKLKLIHNISSYTLSKIHNASQQLIRSSKHKKISNLSKEELAALKSLKSNNTIIICKADKGNSIVILDKETYMKKAKEILKGKQFEPLHNDKFHREQEEK
;
A
#
# COMPACT_ATOMS: atom_id res chain seq x y z
N MET A 1 14.42 18.88 7.90
CA MET A 1 13.45 19.51 6.99
C MET A 1 12.50 18.42 6.51
N THR A 2 11.26 18.43 6.99
CA THR A 2 10.27 17.36 6.74
C THR A 2 9.63 17.52 5.36
N GLU A 3 9.18 16.42 4.75
CA GLU A 3 8.67 16.34 3.36
C GLU A 3 7.49 17.29 3.07
N LEU A 4 6.75 17.69 4.11
CA LEU A 4 5.68 18.69 4.06
C LEU A 4 6.15 20.13 3.80
N GLU A 5 7.37 20.49 4.23
CA GLU A 5 7.94 21.83 4.05
C GLU A 5 8.30 22.12 2.57
N LYS A 6 8.34 21.09 1.72
CA LYS A 6 8.73 21.20 0.31
C LYS A 6 7.58 21.51 -0.65
N HIS A 7 6.33 21.30 -0.22
CA HIS A 7 5.15 21.33 -1.10
C HIS A 7 4.06 22.34 -0.69
N LEU A 8 4.20 23.00 0.47
CA LEU A 8 3.26 24.01 0.96
C LEU A 8 3.89 25.40 0.95
N SER A 9 3.07 26.43 0.74
CA SER A 9 3.52 27.80 0.97
C SER A 9 3.90 27.97 2.45
N LEU A 10 4.87 28.83 2.75
CA LEU A 10 5.34 29.06 4.12
C LEU A 10 4.18 29.48 5.05
N VAL A 11 3.22 30.25 4.52
CA VAL A 11 2.02 30.69 5.24
C VAL A 11 1.11 29.52 5.57
N ASP A 12 0.87 28.61 4.61
CA ASP A 12 0.03 27.43 4.82
C ASP A 12 0.67 26.47 5.82
N TYR A 13 1.99 26.28 5.74
CA TYR A 13 2.73 25.47 6.69
C TYR A 13 2.62 26.01 8.12
N ILE A 14 2.78 27.33 8.30
CA ILE A 14 2.63 27.99 9.61
C ILE A 14 1.19 27.84 10.14
N ASN A 15 0.19 28.04 9.28
CA ASN A 15 -1.22 27.93 9.65
C ASN A 15 -1.59 26.51 10.08
N ILE A 16 -1.12 25.50 9.36
CA ILE A 16 -1.35 24.10 9.68
C ILE A 16 -0.65 23.73 10.99
N LYS A 17 0.62 24.14 11.17
CA LYS A 17 1.35 23.90 12.42
C LYS A 17 0.65 24.54 13.62
N LYS A 18 0.16 25.78 13.45
CA LYS A 18 -0.59 26.52 14.47
C LYS A 18 -1.95 25.86 14.76
N PHE A 19 -2.64 25.36 13.74
CA PHE A 19 -3.90 24.62 13.89
C PHE A 19 -3.70 23.34 14.72
N PHE A 20 -2.71 22.52 14.37
CA PHE A 20 -2.41 21.30 15.13
C PHE A 20 -1.98 21.59 16.56
N TYR A 21 -1.16 22.63 16.77
CA TYR A 21 -0.76 23.08 18.10
C TYR A 21 -1.97 23.51 18.93
N ASN A 22 -2.83 24.38 18.40
CA ASN A 22 -4.03 24.85 19.08
C ASN A 22 -5.01 23.71 19.39
N SER A 23 -5.19 22.78 18.46
CA SER A 23 -6.02 21.59 18.66
C SER A 23 -5.49 20.72 19.79
N ALA A 24 -4.18 20.45 19.81
CA ALA A 24 -3.53 19.72 20.89
C ALA A 24 -3.66 20.44 22.25
N CYS A 25 -3.46 21.77 22.29
CA CYS A 25 -3.65 22.58 23.49
C CYS A 25 -5.09 22.52 24.01
N ARG A 26 -6.10 22.53 23.13
CA ARG A 26 -7.52 22.46 23.53
C ARG A 26 -7.89 21.10 24.13
N VAL A 27 -7.42 20.02 23.50
CA VAL A 27 -7.58 18.66 24.03
C VAL A 27 -6.88 18.53 25.38
N HIS A 28 -5.63 19.02 25.47
CA HIS A 28 -4.85 19.01 26.71
C HIS A 28 -5.57 19.77 27.84
N SER A 29 -6.03 21.00 27.58
CA SER A 29 -6.75 21.82 28.56
C SER A 29 -8.03 21.13 29.05
N THR A 30 -8.80 20.52 28.15
CA THR A 30 -10.02 19.77 28.51
C THR A 30 -9.71 18.57 29.38
N VAL A 31 -8.68 17.79 29.03
CA VAL A 31 -8.23 16.64 29.81
C VAL A 31 -7.73 17.08 31.19
N MET A 32 -6.98 18.19 31.27
CA MET A 32 -6.48 18.74 32.53
C MET A 32 -7.61 19.26 33.42
N SER A 33 -8.62 19.93 32.87
CA SER A 33 -9.81 20.35 33.63
C SER A 33 -10.57 19.17 34.21
N ASN A 34 -10.77 18.11 33.41
CA ASN A 34 -11.42 16.88 33.86
C ASN A 34 -10.59 16.15 34.93
N HIS A 35 -9.27 16.12 34.76
CA HIS A 35 -8.36 15.54 35.74
C HIS A 35 -8.36 16.32 37.05
N HIS A 36 -8.31 17.66 36.99
CA HIS A 36 -8.38 18.54 38.16
C HIS A 36 -9.68 18.32 38.95
N LYS A 37 -10.84 18.28 38.28
CA LYS A 37 -12.13 17.96 38.92
C LYS A 37 -12.15 16.56 39.55
N LYS A 38 -11.45 15.59 38.97
CA LYS A 38 -11.37 14.22 39.49
C LYS A 38 -10.46 14.15 40.72
N ILE A 39 -9.35 14.88 40.70
CA ILE A 39 -8.44 15.06 41.85
C ILE A 39 -9.16 15.76 43.00
N GLU A 40 -9.88 16.85 42.75
CA GLU A 40 -10.64 17.56 43.78
C GLU A 40 -11.68 16.67 44.46
N LYS A 41 -12.33 15.77 43.70
CA LYS A 41 -13.28 14.80 44.25
C LYS A 41 -12.58 13.73 45.10
N LEU A 42 -11.35 13.33 44.75
CA LEU A 42 -10.56 12.33 45.48
C LEU A 42 -9.92 12.92 46.75
N ASN A 43 -9.56 14.20 46.73
CA ASN A 43 -8.98 14.91 47.88
C ASN A 43 -10.00 15.21 49.01
N ARG A 44 -11.26 14.79 48.86
CA ARG A 44 -12.29 14.86 49.91
C ARG A 44 -12.33 13.62 50.83
N GLY A 45 -11.48 12.61 50.59
CA GLY A 45 -11.29 11.45 51.48
C GLY A 45 -10.16 11.65 52.51
N PRO A 46 -10.05 10.81 53.54
CA PRO A 46 -9.01 10.96 54.56
C PRO A 46 -7.62 10.72 53.97
N ILE A 47 -6.73 11.72 54.14
CA ILE A 47 -5.27 11.66 54.01
C ILE A 47 -4.72 11.33 52.61
N GLY A 48 -4.59 12.38 51.79
CA GLY A 48 -3.32 12.97 51.32
C GLY A 48 -2.13 12.13 50.81
N GLN A 49 -2.20 10.81 50.67
CA GLN A 49 -1.02 9.98 50.35
C GLN A 49 -0.96 9.34 48.96
N ASN A 50 -1.95 9.53 48.10
CA ASN A 50 -1.97 8.82 46.80
C ASN A 50 -1.99 9.75 45.58
N TYR A 51 -1.46 10.98 45.70
CA TYR A 51 -1.42 11.89 44.55
C TYR A 51 -0.30 11.56 43.57
N GLU A 52 0.93 11.38 44.07
CA GLU A 52 2.09 11.11 43.21
C GLU A 52 2.06 9.69 42.63
N GLU A 53 1.60 8.68 43.39
CA GLU A 53 1.45 7.31 42.87
C GLU A 53 0.32 7.22 41.83
N MET A 54 -0.80 7.91 42.03
CA MET A 54 -1.87 8.00 41.04
C MET A 54 -1.45 8.79 39.79
N LYS A 55 -0.67 9.86 39.95
CA LYS A 55 -0.09 10.64 38.85
C LYS A 55 0.88 9.79 38.02
N LEU A 56 1.71 8.97 38.65
CA LEU A 56 2.60 8.03 37.96
C LEU A 56 1.81 6.95 37.20
N LYS A 57 0.76 6.36 37.80
CA LYS A 57 -0.13 5.40 37.12
C LYS A 57 -0.85 6.04 35.92
N LEU A 58 -1.24 7.30 36.02
CA LEU A 58 -1.87 8.04 34.93
C LEU A 58 -0.90 8.32 33.78
N ILE A 59 0.33 8.77 34.10
CA ILE A 59 1.39 8.99 33.10
C ILE A 59 1.72 7.68 32.37
N HIS A 60 1.84 6.57 33.10
CA HIS A 60 2.09 5.25 32.52
C HIS A 60 0.97 4.81 31.57
N ASN A 61 -0.30 4.98 31.95
CA ASN A 61 -1.43 4.64 31.09
C ASN A 61 -1.53 5.52 29.84
N ILE A 62 -1.24 6.82 29.96
CA ILE A 62 -1.20 7.73 28.81
C ILE A 62 -0.07 7.32 27.86
N SER A 63 1.12 7.03 28.39
CA SER A 63 2.28 6.57 27.61
C SER A 63 2.01 5.23 26.91
N SER A 64 1.39 4.27 27.62
CA SER A 64 1.00 2.97 27.05
C SER A 64 -0.03 3.12 25.93
N TYR A 65 -1.03 3.99 26.11
CA TYR A 65 -2.04 4.26 25.08
C TYR A 65 -1.44 4.95 23.85
N THR A 66 -0.58 5.95 24.02
CA THR A 66 0.08 6.63 22.90
C THR A 66 1.02 5.68 22.16
N LEU A 67 1.78 4.85 22.88
CA LEU A 67 2.62 3.81 22.28
C LEU A 67 1.79 2.80 21.47
N SER A 68 0.68 2.32 22.02
CA SER A 68 -0.23 1.40 21.32
C SER A 68 -0.83 2.03 20.05
N LYS A 69 -1.25 3.30 20.12
CA LYS A 69 -1.76 4.04 18.96
C LYS A 69 -0.70 4.22 17.87
N ILE A 70 0.52 4.61 18.25
CA ILE A 70 1.66 4.77 17.31
C ILE A 70 2.00 3.42 16.68
N HIS A 71 2.10 2.37 17.49
CA HIS A 71 2.38 1.02 17.02
C HIS A 71 1.32 0.55 16.01
N ASN A 72 0.04 0.73 16.32
CA ASN A 72 -1.05 0.33 15.42
C ASN A 72 -1.05 1.15 14.12
N ALA A 73 -0.80 2.46 14.18
CA ALA A 73 -0.70 3.32 13.00
C ALA A 73 0.49 2.91 12.10
N SER A 74 1.65 2.63 12.71
CA SER A 74 2.85 2.14 12.01
C SER A 74 2.56 0.79 11.32
N GLN A 75 1.92 -0.14 12.02
CA GLN A 75 1.55 -1.44 11.46
C GLN A 75 0.54 -1.32 10.30
N GLN A 76 -0.39 -0.37 10.36
CA GLN A 76 -1.30 -0.09 9.24
C GLN A 76 -0.55 0.48 8.04
N LEU A 77 0.38 1.43 8.25
CA LEU A 77 1.22 1.99 7.19
C LEU A 77 2.08 0.92 6.52
N ILE A 78 2.76 0.07 7.30
CA ILE A 78 3.59 -1.03 6.78
C ILE A 78 2.75 -2.03 5.96
N ARG A 79 1.54 -2.37 6.42
CA ARG A 79 0.63 -3.22 5.65
C ARG A 79 0.21 -2.54 4.34
N SER A 80 -0.10 -1.25 4.37
CA SER A 80 -0.47 -0.51 3.16
C SER A 80 0.70 -0.34 2.16
N SER A 81 1.94 -0.23 2.65
CA SER A 81 3.13 -0.06 1.81
C SER A 81 3.62 -1.36 1.21
N LYS A 82 3.56 -2.49 1.93
CA LYS A 82 3.92 -3.83 1.43
C LYS A 82 3.11 -4.26 0.21
N HIS A 83 1.91 -3.71 0.04
CA HIS A 83 1.04 -4.01 -1.10
C HIS A 83 1.01 -2.92 -2.18
N LYS A 84 1.81 -1.86 -2.03
CA LYS A 84 1.95 -0.86 -3.09
C LYS A 84 2.79 -1.49 -4.20
N LYS A 85 2.11 -1.96 -5.25
CA LYS A 85 2.76 -2.45 -6.47
C LYS A 85 3.59 -1.31 -7.06
N ILE A 86 4.89 -1.30 -6.75
CA ILE A 86 5.84 -0.40 -7.40
C ILE A 86 5.95 -0.90 -8.84
N SER A 87 5.42 -0.12 -9.78
CA SER A 87 5.63 -0.41 -11.19
C SER A 87 7.04 0.00 -11.56
N ASN A 88 7.79 -0.92 -12.15
CA ASN A 88 9.13 -0.62 -12.69
C ASN A 88 9.06 0.06 -14.07
N LEU A 89 7.85 0.40 -14.54
CA LEU A 89 7.61 1.02 -15.83
C LEU A 89 7.07 2.43 -15.62
N SER A 90 7.53 3.36 -16.45
CA SER A 90 6.94 4.68 -16.59
C SER A 90 5.53 4.60 -17.21
N LYS A 91 4.79 5.71 -17.14
CA LYS A 91 3.44 5.78 -17.71
C LYS A 91 3.49 5.65 -19.23
N GLU A 92 4.52 6.22 -19.84
CA GLU A 92 4.79 6.26 -21.26
C GLU A 92 5.13 4.85 -21.76
N GLU A 93 6.01 4.12 -21.06
CA GLU A 93 6.32 2.71 -21.38
C GLU A 93 5.09 1.81 -21.25
N LEU A 94 4.29 2.00 -20.20
CA LEU A 94 3.06 1.24 -20.02
C LEU A 94 2.05 1.54 -21.13
N ALA A 95 1.93 2.79 -21.56
CA ALA A 95 1.08 3.18 -22.68
C ALA A 95 1.58 2.57 -23.99
N ALA A 96 2.89 2.59 -24.24
CA ALA A 96 3.50 1.96 -25.39
C ALA A 96 3.23 0.44 -25.42
N LEU A 97 3.38 -0.26 -24.29
CA LEU A 97 3.07 -1.69 -24.18
C LEU A 97 1.58 -1.98 -24.43
N LYS A 98 0.67 -1.13 -23.95
CA LYS A 98 -0.77 -1.25 -24.24
C LYS A 98 -1.06 -1.06 -25.72
N SER A 99 -0.43 -0.07 -26.35
CA SER A 99 -0.55 0.17 -27.79
C SER A 99 -0.01 -1.02 -28.58
N LEU A 100 1.16 -1.55 -28.20
CA LEU A 100 1.78 -2.71 -28.83
C LEU A 100 0.90 -3.95 -28.72
N LYS A 101 0.31 -4.20 -27.54
CA LYS A 101 -0.64 -5.31 -27.31
C LYS A 101 -1.92 -5.18 -28.14
N SER A 102 -2.36 -3.95 -28.42
CA SER A 102 -3.57 -3.68 -29.20
C SER A 102 -3.35 -3.84 -30.70
N ASN A 103 -2.10 -3.96 -31.15
CA ASN A 103 -1.78 -4.16 -32.56
C ASN A 103 -2.05 -5.61 -32.97
N ASN A 104 -3.11 -5.81 -33.75
CA ASN A 104 -3.55 -7.11 -34.24
C ASN A 104 -2.74 -7.66 -35.42
N THR A 105 -1.77 -6.92 -35.97
CA THR A 105 -0.92 -7.36 -37.10
C THR A 105 0.33 -8.10 -36.64
N ILE A 106 0.65 -8.07 -35.35
CA ILE A 106 1.83 -8.71 -34.78
C ILE A 106 1.47 -9.83 -33.80
N ILE A 107 2.40 -10.75 -33.61
CA ILE A 107 2.39 -11.79 -32.57
C ILE A 107 3.59 -11.58 -31.67
N ILE A 108 3.33 -11.54 -30.36
CA ILE A 108 4.36 -11.40 -29.33
C ILE A 108 4.45 -12.73 -28.60
N CYS A 109 5.61 -13.38 -28.65
CA CYS A 109 5.84 -14.67 -28.01
C CYS A 109 7.19 -14.70 -27.28
N LYS A 110 7.32 -15.64 -26.33
CA LYS A 110 8.59 -15.85 -25.63
C LYS A 110 9.58 -16.53 -26.59
N ALA A 111 10.82 -16.04 -26.59
CA ALA A 111 11.89 -16.71 -27.32
C ALA A 111 12.23 -18.06 -26.66
N ASP A 112 12.63 -19.02 -27.47
CA ASP A 112 13.09 -20.34 -27.00
C ASP A 112 14.30 -20.22 -26.05
N LYS A 113 15.17 -19.23 -26.29
CA LYS A 113 16.41 -19.00 -25.52
C LYS A 113 16.50 -17.58 -24.96
N GLY A 114 17.22 -17.44 -23.85
CA GLY A 114 17.73 -16.13 -23.39
C GLY A 114 16.72 -15.18 -22.74
N ASN A 115 15.64 -15.69 -22.12
CA ASN A 115 14.58 -14.88 -21.48
C ASN A 115 14.14 -13.65 -22.30
N SER A 116 14.16 -13.80 -23.62
CA SER A 116 13.89 -12.74 -24.57
C SER A 116 12.46 -12.86 -25.11
N ILE A 117 11.99 -11.80 -25.77
CA ILE A 117 10.67 -11.74 -26.41
C ILE A 117 10.89 -11.55 -27.90
N VAL A 118 10.10 -12.23 -28.73
CA VAL A 118 10.12 -12.11 -30.19
C VAL A 118 8.81 -11.47 -30.65
N ILE A 119 8.92 -10.54 -31.58
CA ILE A 119 7.78 -9.92 -32.27
C ILE A 119 7.82 -10.38 -33.72
N LEU A 120 6.72 -10.98 -34.17
CA LEU A 120 6.59 -11.54 -35.51
C LEU A 120 5.40 -10.92 -36.23
N ASP A 121 5.49 -10.82 -37.55
CA ASP A 121 4.33 -10.56 -38.39
C ASP A 121 3.32 -11.71 -38.25
N LYS A 122 2.05 -11.37 -38.02
CA LYS A 122 1.01 -12.34 -37.72
C LYS A 122 0.70 -13.25 -38.90
N GLU A 123 0.62 -12.70 -40.11
CA GLU A 123 0.28 -13.48 -41.30
C GLU A 123 1.36 -14.52 -41.59
N THR A 124 2.62 -14.08 -41.53
CA THR A 124 3.80 -14.93 -41.72
C THR A 124 3.88 -16.01 -40.64
N TYR A 125 3.66 -15.64 -39.37
CA TYR A 125 3.63 -16.59 -38.26
C TYR A 125 2.54 -17.66 -38.45
N MET A 126 1.31 -17.24 -38.75
CA MET A 126 0.18 -18.15 -38.95
C MET A 126 0.40 -19.08 -40.15
N LYS A 127 0.99 -18.59 -41.23
CA LYS A 127 1.33 -19.41 -42.41
C LYS A 127 2.32 -20.51 -42.03
N LYS A 128 3.43 -20.15 -41.37
CA LYS A 128 4.44 -21.12 -40.92
C LYS A 128 3.89 -22.11 -39.89
N ALA A 129 3.10 -21.64 -38.93
CA ALA A 129 2.48 -22.50 -37.93
C ALA A 129 1.58 -23.55 -38.61
N LYS A 130 0.73 -23.15 -39.56
CA LYS A 130 -0.11 -24.07 -40.33
C LYS A 130 0.70 -25.06 -41.17
N GLU A 131 1.81 -24.60 -41.75
CA GLU A 131 2.71 -25.46 -42.52
C GLU A 131 3.35 -26.55 -41.64
N ILE A 132 3.83 -26.18 -40.45
CA ILE A 132 4.39 -27.11 -39.47
C ILE A 132 3.34 -28.13 -39.03
N LEU A 133 2.12 -27.67 -38.74
CA LEU A 133 1.01 -28.54 -38.30
C LEU A 133 0.53 -29.52 -39.38
N LYS A 134 0.81 -29.29 -40.66
CA LYS A 134 0.53 -30.25 -41.75
C LYS A 134 1.56 -31.39 -41.80
N GLY A 135 2.65 -31.30 -41.06
CA GLY A 135 3.66 -32.35 -41.01
C GLY A 135 3.12 -33.65 -40.41
N LYS A 136 3.71 -34.79 -40.81
CA LYS A 136 3.35 -36.14 -40.31
C LYS A 136 3.48 -36.33 -38.79
N GLN A 137 4.07 -35.37 -38.11
CA GLN A 137 4.35 -35.37 -36.67
C GLN A 137 3.15 -34.97 -35.82
N PHE A 138 2.12 -34.39 -36.45
CA PHE A 138 0.94 -33.87 -35.77
C PHE A 138 -0.32 -34.55 -36.32
N GLU A 139 -1.24 -34.88 -35.42
CA GLU A 139 -2.55 -35.43 -35.75
C GLU A 139 -3.67 -34.55 -35.17
N PRO A 140 -4.80 -34.39 -35.89
CA PRO A 140 -5.92 -33.60 -35.39
C PRO A 140 -6.62 -34.33 -34.25
N LEU A 141 -6.64 -33.72 -33.07
CA LEU A 141 -7.37 -34.21 -31.92
C LEU A 141 -8.88 -34.01 -32.13
N HIS A 142 -9.65 -35.09 -32.06
CA HIS A 142 -11.12 -35.07 -32.22
C HIS A 142 -11.88 -34.67 -30.95
N ASN A 143 -11.20 -34.53 -29.81
CA ASN A 143 -11.87 -34.30 -28.52
C ASN A 143 -11.09 -33.34 -27.62
N ASP A 144 -11.77 -32.30 -27.13
CA ASP A 144 -11.21 -31.19 -26.34
C ASP A 144 -11.00 -31.54 -24.85
N LYS A 145 -10.84 -32.84 -24.53
CA LYS A 145 -10.65 -33.31 -23.16
C LYS A 145 -9.25 -33.01 -22.63
N PHE A 146 -8.24 -32.95 -23.50
CA PHE A 146 -6.84 -32.75 -23.13
C PHE A 146 -6.53 -31.37 -22.52
N HIS A 147 -7.26 -30.32 -22.88
CA HIS A 147 -7.00 -28.97 -22.36
C HIS A 147 -7.55 -28.76 -20.94
N ARG A 148 -8.65 -29.42 -20.57
CA ARG A 148 -9.28 -29.27 -19.25
C ARG A 148 -8.43 -29.82 -18.10
N GLU A 149 -7.62 -30.84 -18.33
CA GLU A 149 -6.83 -31.49 -17.27
C GLU A 149 -5.51 -30.75 -16.95
N GLN A 150 -5.06 -29.80 -17.77
CA GLN A 150 -3.83 -29.03 -17.54
C GLN A 150 -4.06 -27.66 -16.90
N GLU A 151 -5.24 -27.07 -17.04
CA GLU A 151 -5.59 -25.80 -16.37
C GLU A 151 -5.96 -25.98 -14.89
N GLU A 152 -6.22 -27.22 -14.45
CA GLU A 152 -6.56 -27.58 -13.06
C GLU A 152 -5.35 -27.95 -12.17
N LYS A 153 -4.12 -27.89 -12.70
CA LYS A 153 -2.87 -28.14 -11.95
C LYS A 153 -2.07 -26.86 -11.74
#